data_AF-A0A939Y9Q9-F1
#
_entry.id   AF-A0A939Y9Q9-F1
#
_cell.length_a   1.000
_cell.length_b   1.000
_cell.length_c   1.000
_cell.angle_alpha   90.00
_cell.angle_beta   90.00
_cell.angle_gamma   90.00
#
_symmetry.space_group_name_H-M   'P 1'
#
loop_
_entity.id
_entity.type
_entity.pdbx_description
1 polymer ?
#
loop_
_entity_poly.entity_id
_entity_poly.type
_entity_poly.pdbx_seq_one_letter_code
_entity_poly.pdbx_strand_id
1 'polypeptide(L)'
;MDDNTFVSYTREQKKQMRADRKRIFHVVEHFDFISVIDDSPVQLADGYVISDVETHELFASFEFQNLSQKEIARLHIRLLLFKDLENVPYVKIPFTYSHRNLSWGIRRMPQDEQKKGRNKREPVNIRVMEYFGNAAFIKLPESYFKKIKLELMAVEYAGGEIEQLGIVVSNNVKRVRDMGDEEIYAYSKLNIYSEAEQYYPTSYVPQVAEHAWLCCCGSKNLISNEICPRCGRDREWQVAHINEEALTEEVAALKRESDKQLIDRTHFKGYEKELTNEEKQQKMREYEKVLQRVAEDERRSEHLKKMILPKILLFFGVILLIIYIIDNFG
;
A
#
# COMPACT_ATOMS: atom_id res chain seq x y z
N MET A 1 13.63 0.15 27.42
CA MET A 1 14.65 -0.10 26.38
C MET A 1 13.90 -0.55 25.14
N ASP A 2 13.47 0.40 24.32
CA ASP A 2 12.85 0.10 23.03
C ASP A 2 13.96 -0.20 22.04
N ASP A 3 14.17 -1.48 21.76
CA ASP A 3 15.19 -1.94 20.83
C ASP A 3 14.77 -1.52 19.41
N ASN A 4 15.36 -0.44 18.90
CA ASN A 4 15.36 -0.08 17.48
C ASN A 4 16.28 -1.07 16.73
N THR A 5 15.86 -2.34 16.70
CA THR A 5 16.60 -3.41 16.03
C THR A 5 16.26 -3.41 14.55
N PHE A 6 17.16 -2.82 13.75
CA PHE A 6 17.12 -2.99 12.30
C PHE A 6 17.37 -4.45 11.93
N VAL A 7 16.41 -5.08 11.25
CA VAL A 7 16.46 -6.53 11.02
C VAL A 7 17.18 -6.85 9.71
N SER A 8 18.35 -7.49 9.83
CA SER A 8 19.00 -8.16 8.71
C SER A 8 18.64 -9.65 8.74
N TYR A 9 17.99 -10.15 7.68
CA TYR A 9 17.56 -11.55 7.67
C TYR A 9 18.72 -12.51 7.43
N THR A 10 18.69 -13.65 8.13
CA THR A 10 19.60 -14.78 7.93
C THR A 10 19.35 -15.45 6.58
N ARG A 11 20.28 -16.32 6.15
CA ARG A 11 20.09 -17.11 4.92
C ARG A 11 18.85 -18.01 5.00
N GLU A 12 18.58 -18.58 6.18
CA GLU A 12 17.42 -19.44 6.42
C GLU A 12 16.12 -18.66 6.32
N GLN A 13 16.04 -17.47 6.94
CA GLN A 13 14.87 -16.60 6.82
C GLN A 13 14.59 -16.22 5.36
N LYS A 14 15.62 -15.88 4.58
CA LYS A 14 15.45 -15.59 3.15
C LYS A 14 14.99 -16.80 2.35
N LYS A 15 15.47 -17.99 2.70
CA LYS A 15 15.02 -19.25 2.09
C LYS A 15 13.55 -19.49 2.43
N GLN A 16 13.15 -19.24 3.68
CA GLN A 16 11.76 -19.36 4.14
C GLN A 16 10.85 -18.38 3.39
N MET A 17 11.21 -17.10 3.29
CA MET A 17 10.42 -16.12 2.54
C MET A 17 10.22 -16.51 1.08
N ARG A 18 11.24 -17.08 0.42
CA ARG A 18 11.11 -17.63 -0.94
C ARG A 18 10.19 -18.85 -0.98
N ALA A 19 10.20 -19.68 0.06
CA ALA A 19 9.27 -20.79 0.18
C ALA A 19 7.84 -20.29 0.36
N ASP A 20 7.64 -19.27 1.20
CA ASP A 20 6.33 -18.67 1.47
C ASP A 20 5.72 -18.04 0.21
N ARG A 21 6.54 -17.47 -0.68
CA ARG A 21 6.08 -16.97 -1.99
C ARG A 21 5.49 -18.02 -2.92
N LYS A 22 5.67 -19.31 -2.64
CA LYS A 22 5.10 -20.41 -3.43
C LYS A 22 3.79 -20.96 -2.85
N ARG A 23 3.39 -20.48 -1.68
CA ARG A 23 2.19 -20.91 -0.98
C ARG A 23 0.93 -20.34 -1.61
N ILE A 24 -0.21 -20.96 -1.31
CA ILE A 24 -1.53 -20.49 -1.74
C ILE A 24 -2.22 -19.92 -0.51
N PHE A 25 -2.72 -18.71 -0.64
CA PHE A 25 -3.33 -17.99 0.47
C PHE A 25 -4.78 -17.63 0.15
N HIS A 26 -5.59 -17.55 1.21
CA HIS A 26 -6.88 -16.86 1.19
C HIS A 26 -6.79 -15.58 2.03
N VAL A 27 -7.57 -14.57 1.65
CA VAL A 27 -7.61 -13.32 2.43
C VAL A 27 -8.62 -13.47 3.56
N VAL A 28 -8.17 -13.21 4.79
CA VAL A 28 -9.00 -13.23 5.99
C VAL A 28 -9.62 -11.86 6.22
N GLU A 29 -8.80 -10.82 6.11
CA GLU A 29 -9.20 -9.45 6.41
C GLU A 29 -8.48 -8.46 5.48
N HIS A 30 -9.19 -7.41 5.09
CA HIS A 30 -8.65 -6.27 4.34
C HIS A 30 -8.72 -5.03 5.21
N PHE A 31 -7.60 -4.33 5.30
CA PHE A 31 -7.46 -3.03 5.94
C PHE A 31 -7.36 -1.95 4.85
N ASP A 32 -8.35 -1.08 4.80
CA ASP A 32 -8.35 0.08 3.93
C ASP A 32 -7.66 1.26 4.64
N PHE A 33 -6.61 1.81 4.02
CA PHE A 33 -5.84 2.93 4.57
C PHE A 33 -5.97 4.11 3.63
N ILE A 34 -6.95 4.97 3.88
CA ILE A 34 -7.25 6.08 3.00
C ILE A 34 -6.66 7.41 3.50
N SER A 35 -6.42 7.56 4.80
CA SER A 35 -5.80 8.76 5.35
C SER A 35 -4.36 8.93 4.87
N VAL A 36 -3.91 10.18 4.84
CA VAL A 36 -2.48 10.48 4.72
C VAL A 36 -1.86 10.39 6.12
N ILE A 37 -0.68 9.78 6.20
CA ILE A 37 0.13 9.66 7.40
C ILE A 37 0.98 10.91 7.49
N ASP A 38 0.78 11.69 8.55
CA ASP A 38 1.57 12.90 8.84
C ASP A 38 3.05 12.55 9.04
N ASP A 39 3.93 13.47 8.63
CA ASP A 39 5.40 13.39 8.78
C ASP A 39 6.01 12.05 8.31
N SER A 40 5.40 11.42 7.30
CA SER A 40 5.83 10.13 6.78
C SER A 40 6.21 10.18 5.30
N PRO A 41 7.45 9.77 4.94
CA PRO A 41 7.91 9.69 3.55
C PRO A 41 7.26 8.54 2.76
N VAL A 42 6.53 7.66 3.44
CA VAL A 42 5.76 6.56 2.84
C VAL A 42 4.30 6.65 3.23
N GLN A 43 3.42 6.27 2.31
CA GLN A 43 2.00 6.13 2.59
C GLN A 43 1.58 4.68 2.47
N LEU A 44 0.66 4.25 3.33
CA LEU A 44 0.08 2.93 3.26
C LEU A 44 -1.11 2.96 2.28
N ALA A 45 -1.14 2.06 1.32
CA ALA A 45 -2.17 1.99 0.28
C ALA A 45 -3.23 0.94 0.62
N ASP A 46 -2.80 -0.27 0.99
CA ASP A 46 -3.66 -1.38 1.37
C ASP A 46 -2.93 -2.27 2.40
N GLY A 47 -3.69 -3.00 3.22
CA GLY A 47 -3.17 -4.03 4.11
C GLY A 47 -4.09 -5.25 4.14
N TYR A 48 -3.51 -6.41 4.43
CA TYR A 48 -4.24 -7.68 4.44
C TYR A 48 -3.75 -8.59 5.56
N VAL A 49 -4.68 -9.30 6.20
CA VAL A 49 -4.39 -10.56 6.88
C VAL A 49 -4.74 -11.68 5.93
N ILE A 50 -3.80 -12.59 5.72
CA ILE A 50 -3.96 -13.75 4.86
C ILE A 50 -3.64 -15.02 5.63
N SER A 51 -4.23 -16.12 5.20
CA SER A 51 -4.02 -17.44 5.79
C SER A 51 -3.62 -18.42 4.69
N ASP A 52 -2.61 -19.22 4.97
CA ASP A 52 -2.20 -20.30 4.10
C ASP A 52 -3.30 -21.37 4.03
N VAL A 53 -3.62 -21.83 2.82
CA VAL A 53 -4.71 -22.77 2.59
C VAL A 53 -4.41 -24.16 3.15
N GLU A 54 -3.15 -24.56 3.22
CA GLU A 54 -2.73 -25.92 3.63
C GLU A 54 -2.46 -26.01 5.13
N THR A 55 -1.80 -24.99 5.69
CA THR A 55 -1.28 -24.97 7.06
C THR A 55 -2.09 -24.09 8.00
N HIS A 56 -2.97 -23.24 7.47
CA HIS A 56 -3.72 -22.22 8.23
C HIS A 56 -2.82 -21.22 8.99
N GLU A 57 -1.54 -21.14 8.64
CA GLU A 57 -0.64 -20.13 9.18
C GLU A 57 -1.06 -18.73 8.71
N LEU A 58 -1.07 -17.78 9.64
CA LEU A 58 -1.46 -16.40 9.37
C LEU A 58 -0.27 -15.52 9.01
N PHE A 59 -0.48 -14.61 8.06
CA PHE A 59 0.49 -13.61 7.64
C PHE A 59 -0.18 -12.26 7.48
N ALA A 60 0.58 -11.19 7.70
CA ALA A 60 0.21 -9.85 7.29
C ALA A 60 0.97 -9.46 6.01
N SER A 61 0.35 -8.66 5.17
CA SER A 61 0.97 -8.07 3.98
C SER A 61 0.44 -6.66 3.79
N PHE A 62 1.35 -5.74 3.45
CA PHE A 62 1.05 -4.31 3.34
C PHE A 62 1.63 -3.76 2.05
N GLU A 63 0.87 -2.91 1.38
CA GLU A 63 1.32 -2.16 0.21
C GLU A 63 1.58 -0.71 0.60
N PHE A 64 2.80 -0.25 0.37
CA PHE A 64 3.23 1.11 0.61
C PHE A 64 3.47 1.83 -0.71
N GLN A 65 3.46 3.15 -0.65
CA GLN A 65 3.87 4.04 -1.73
C GLN A 65 4.97 4.97 -1.21
N ASN A 66 6.07 5.10 -1.98
CA ASN A 66 7.08 6.11 -1.69
C ASN A 66 6.58 7.49 -2.14
N LEU A 67 6.29 8.39 -1.18
CA LEU A 67 5.89 9.77 -1.45
C LEU A 67 6.98 10.79 -1.07
N SER A 68 8.17 10.32 -0.69
CA SER A 68 9.33 11.19 -0.53
C SER A 68 9.88 11.62 -1.90
N GLN A 69 10.66 12.69 -1.91
CA GLN A 69 11.41 13.12 -3.09
C GLN A 69 12.70 12.29 -3.32
N LYS A 70 12.96 11.26 -2.48
CA LYS A 70 14.17 10.45 -2.48
C LYS A 70 13.84 8.98 -2.78
N GLU A 71 14.82 8.23 -3.30
CA GLU A 71 14.68 6.78 -3.40
C GLU A 71 14.88 6.12 -2.03
N ILE A 72 14.08 5.11 -1.72
CA ILE A 72 14.12 4.39 -0.44
C ILE A 72 14.92 3.09 -0.59
N ALA A 73 15.96 2.93 0.23
CA ALA A 73 16.77 1.71 0.30
C ALA A 73 16.23 0.70 1.30
N ARG A 74 15.63 1.16 2.43
CA ARG A 74 14.95 0.31 3.42
C ARG A 74 13.78 1.02 4.07
N LEU A 75 12.73 0.26 4.38
CA LEU A 75 11.66 0.68 5.29
C LEU A 75 11.61 -0.29 6.47
N HIS A 76 11.71 0.25 7.68
CA HIS A 76 11.62 -0.47 8.93
C HIS A 76 10.24 -0.25 9.54
N ILE A 77 9.54 -1.35 9.82
CA ILE A 77 8.23 -1.33 10.45
C ILE A 77 8.20 -2.25 11.66
N ARG A 78 7.18 -2.08 12.48
CA ARG A 78 6.85 -3.00 13.56
C ARG A 78 5.34 -3.25 13.60
N LEU A 79 4.95 -4.51 13.65
CA LEU A 79 3.56 -4.88 13.94
C LEU A 79 3.38 -5.01 15.44
N LEU A 80 2.35 -4.35 15.95
CA LEU A 80 1.96 -4.35 17.35
C LEU A 80 0.66 -5.16 17.48
N LEU A 81 0.73 -6.30 18.17
CA LEU A 81 -0.41 -7.21 18.35
C LEU A 81 -0.96 -7.07 19.76
N PHE A 82 -2.28 -7.02 19.88
CA PHE A 82 -3.01 -6.81 21.14
C PHE A 82 -3.99 -7.98 21.38
N LYS A 83 -4.06 -8.51 22.60
CA LYS A 83 -5.03 -9.55 23.00
C LYS A 83 -6.38 -8.96 23.38
N ASP A 84 -6.36 -7.87 24.13
CA ASP A 84 -7.52 -7.20 24.67
C ASP A 84 -7.55 -5.71 24.29
N LEU A 85 -8.54 -4.97 24.81
CA LEU A 85 -8.63 -3.51 24.66
C LEU A 85 -7.55 -2.75 25.44
N GLU A 86 -6.74 -3.45 26.25
CA GLU A 86 -5.55 -2.86 26.86
C GLU A 86 -4.60 -2.37 25.77
N ASN A 87 -4.19 -1.09 25.85
CA ASN A 87 -3.34 -0.45 24.86
C ASN A 87 -1.85 -0.89 24.94
N VAL A 88 -1.58 -2.05 25.54
CA VAL A 88 -0.22 -2.61 25.64
C VAL A 88 -0.09 -3.77 24.65
N PRO A 89 0.82 -3.67 23.66
CA PRO A 89 1.02 -4.77 22.72
C PRO A 89 1.71 -5.93 23.43
N TYR A 90 1.17 -7.13 23.30
CA TYR A 90 1.77 -8.33 23.89
C TYR A 90 2.87 -8.90 23.00
N VAL A 91 2.80 -8.65 21.69
CA VAL A 91 3.83 -9.05 20.71
C VAL A 91 4.16 -7.86 19.81
N LYS A 92 5.47 -7.67 19.60
CA LYS A 92 6.06 -6.68 18.70
C LYS A 92 6.87 -7.42 17.62
N ILE A 93 6.43 -7.36 16.37
CA ILE A 93 7.09 -8.07 15.25
C ILE A 93 7.82 -7.05 14.37
N PRO A 94 9.16 -6.94 14.45
CA PRO A 94 9.90 -6.06 13.56
C PRO A 94 10.00 -6.68 12.15
N PHE A 95 9.86 -5.85 11.13
CA PHE A 95 10.01 -6.26 9.73
C PHE A 95 10.74 -5.18 8.93
N THR A 96 11.60 -5.60 8.01
CA THR A 96 12.39 -4.68 7.19
C THR A 96 12.21 -5.00 5.72
N TYR A 97 11.55 -4.09 5.01
CA TYR A 97 11.47 -4.08 3.56
C TYR A 97 12.82 -3.62 2.99
N SER A 98 13.50 -4.48 2.24
CA SER A 98 14.70 -4.14 1.49
C SER A 98 15.03 -5.16 0.41
N HIS A 99 15.83 -4.76 -0.58
CA HIS A 99 16.32 -5.70 -1.61
C HIS A 99 17.15 -6.81 -0.96
N ARG A 100 18.08 -6.46 -0.04
CA ARG A 100 18.97 -7.43 0.61
C ARG A 100 18.20 -8.52 1.34
N ASN A 101 17.04 -8.17 1.89
CA ASN A 101 16.14 -9.06 2.60
C ASN A 101 15.16 -9.80 1.69
N LEU A 102 15.10 -9.47 0.40
CA LEU A 102 14.13 -9.99 -0.57
C LEU A 102 12.68 -9.78 -0.11
N SER A 103 12.44 -8.66 0.57
CA SER A 103 11.18 -8.34 1.24
C SER A 103 10.43 -7.19 0.58
N TRP A 104 10.90 -6.66 -0.56
CA TRP A 104 10.17 -5.62 -1.29
C TRP A 104 8.80 -6.04 -1.81
N GLY A 105 8.51 -7.35 -1.88
CA GLY A 105 7.27 -7.83 -2.48
C GLY A 105 7.16 -7.48 -3.97
N ILE A 106 5.94 -7.41 -4.46
CA ILE A 106 5.58 -6.90 -5.78
C ILE A 106 5.71 -5.39 -5.77
N ARG A 107 6.24 -4.87 -6.88
CA ARG A 107 6.44 -3.44 -7.09
C ARG A 107 5.68 -2.99 -8.32
N ARG A 108 5.15 -1.77 -8.28
CA ARG A 108 4.49 -1.14 -9.43
C ARG A 108 4.74 0.36 -9.45
N MET A 109 5.02 0.88 -10.63
CA MET A 109 4.98 2.33 -10.87
C MET A 109 3.59 2.72 -11.37
N PRO A 110 3.03 3.87 -10.94
CA PRO A 110 1.73 4.34 -11.43
C PRO A 110 1.64 4.46 -12.95
N GLN A 111 2.77 4.73 -13.62
CA GLN A 111 2.85 4.97 -15.07
C GLN A 111 3.19 3.72 -15.91
N ASP A 112 3.55 2.58 -15.28
CA ASP A 112 4.11 1.40 -16.00
C ASP A 112 3.08 0.29 -16.28
N GLU A 113 1.77 0.57 -16.31
CA GLU A 113 0.77 -0.46 -16.63
C GLU A 113 0.98 -1.10 -18.03
N GLN A 114 1.76 -0.48 -18.93
CA GLN A 114 1.80 -0.90 -20.34
C GLN A 114 3.09 -1.53 -20.88
N LYS A 115 4.25 -1.58 -20.17
CA LYS A 115 5.48 -2.14 -20.78
C LYS A 115 6.38 -2.92 -19.83
N LYS A 116 5.97 -4.14 -19.47
CA LYS A 116 6.91 -5.15 -18.91
C LYS A 116 7.79 -5.75 -20.02
N GLY A 117 8.89 -5.07 -20.35
CA GLY A 117 9.97 -5.67 -21.12
C GLY A 117 10.61 -6.82 -20.32
N ARG A 118 10.79 -8.00 -20.93
CA ARG A 118 11.25 -9.25 -20.29
C ARG A 118 12.65 -9.20 -19.61
N ASN A 119 13.39 -8.09 -19.69
CA ASN A 119 14.80 -8.02 -19.27
C ASN A 119 15.19 -6.80 -18.41
N LYS A 120 14.23 -6.02 -17.87
CA LYS A 120 14.60 -4.93 -16.95
C LYS A 120 14.97 -5.52 -15.59
N ARG A 121 16.26 -5.43 -15.21
CA ARG A 121 16.67 -5.68 -13.81
C ARG A 121 15.91 -4.70 -12.93
N GLU A 122 15.19 -5.22 -11.94
CA GLU A 122 14.49 -4.36 -10.98
C GLU A 122 15.52 -3.49 -10.25
N PRO A 123 15.23 -2.19 -10.04
CA PRO A 123 16.14 -1.31 -9.33
C PRO A 123 16.30 -1.76 -7.88
N VAL A 124 17.44 -1.46 -7.26
CA VAL A 124 17.71 -1.89 -5.87
C VAL A 124 16.80 -1.18 -4.87
N ASN A 125 16.62 0.12 -5.09
CA ASN A 125 15.84 1.01 -4.24
C ASN A 125 14.43 1.20 -4.80
N ILE A 126 13.51 1.60 -3.92
CA ILE A 126 12.15 2.00 -4.28
C ILE A 126 12.18 3.45 -4.79
N ARG A 127 11.72 3.66 -6.00
CA ARG A 127 11.68 4.97 -6.65
C ARG A 127 10.57 5.84 -6.07
N VAL A 128 10.68 7.14 -6.31
CA VAL A 128 9.60 8.10 -6.01
C VAL A 128 8.32 7.66 -6.73
N MET A 129 7.19 7.73 -6.04
CA MET A 129 5.86 7.25 -6.45
C MET A 129 5.69 5.74 -6.63
N GLU A 130 6.74 4.94 -6.47
CA GLU A 130 6.65 3.50 -6.62
C GLU A 130 5.89 2.88 -5.45
N TYR A 131 4.96 1.97 -5.78
CA TYR A 131 4.33 1.11 -4.79
C TYR A 131 5.15 -0.16 -4.58
N PHE A 132 5.19 -0.65 -3.35
CA PHE A 132 5.94 -1.84 -2.95
C PHE A 132 5.31 -2.53 -1.74
N GLY A 133 5.82 -3.71 -1.38
CA GLY A 133 5.44 -4.46 -0.18
C GLY A 133 4.31 -5.46 -0.39
N ASN A 134 3.54 -5.31 -1.47
CA ASN A 134 2.48 -6.23 -1.85
C ASN A 134 3.01 -7.67 -1.99
N ALA A 135 2.32 -8.68 -1.44
CA ALA A 135 2.81 -10.06 -1.36
C ALA A 135 4.19 -10.25 -0.69
N ALA A 136 4.57 -9.33 0.22
CA ALA A 136 5.63 -9.58 1.19
C ALA A 136 4.98 -10.06 2.50
N PHE A 137 5.34 -11.27 2.93
CA PHE A 137 4.64 -11.94 4.02
C PHE A 137 5.35 -11.75 5.35
N ILE A 138 4.61 -11.23 6.33
CA ILE A 138 5.05 -11.09 7.72
C ILE A 138 4.30 -12.15 8.51
N LYS A 139 5.00 -13.22 8.94
CA LYS A 139 4.38 -14.29 9.72
C LYS A 139 3.81 -13.75 11.03
N LEU A 140 2.54 -14.03 11.28
CA LEU A 140 1.85 -13.72 12.53
C LEU A 140 1.95 -14.92 13.47
N PRO A 141 1.96 -14.70 14.81
CA PRO A 141 1.95 -15.79 15.76
C PRO A 141 0.61 -16.52 15.73
N GLU A 142 0.64 -17.82 16.07
CA GLU A 142 -0.58 -18.64 16.22
C GLU A 142 -1.42 -18.22 17.43
N SER A 143 -0.81 -17.51 18.39
CA SER A 143 -1.54 -16.99 19.55
C SER A 143 -2.57 -15.96 19.11
N TYR A 144 -3.77 -16.08 19.69
CA TYR A 144 -4.86 -15.15 19.45
C TYR A 144 -4.44 -13.68 19.64
N PHE A 145 -4.80 -12.84 18.68
CA PHE A 145 -4.76 -11.38 18.77
C PHE A 145 -6.11 -10.83 18.28
N LYS A 146 -6.56 -9.75 18.92
CA LYS A 146 -7.82 -9.07 18.59
C LYS A 146 -7.61 -7.87 17.67
N LYS A 147 -6.41 -7.28 17.71
CA LYS A 147 -6.08 -6.06 16.96
C LYS A 147 -4.61 -6.07 16.53
N ILE A 148 -4.36 -5.59 15.32
CA ILE A 148 -3.03 -5.26 14.81
C ILE A 148 -2.94 -3.74 14.64
N LYS A 149 -1.83 -3.15 15.06
CA LYS A 149 -1.41 -1.80 14.63
C LYS A 149 -0.07 -1.89 13.92
N LEU A 150 0.15 -0.97 12.98
CA LEU A 150 1.42 -0.82 12.26
C LEU A 150 2.14 0.41 12.79
N GLU A 151 3.41 0.25 13.14
CA GLU A 151 4.34 1.33 13.46
C GLU A 151 5.38 1.46 12.33
N LEU A 152 5.50 2.64 11.75
CA LEU A 152 6.61 3.02 10.88
C LEU A 152 7.76 3.45 11.79
N MET A 153 8.84 2.68 11.81
CA MET A 153 9.96 2.95 12.71
C MET A 153 10.93 3.93 12.09
N ALA A 154 11.41 3.64 10.88
CA ALA A 154 12.42 4.44 10.19
C ALA A 154 12.46 4.14 8.70
N VAL A 155 12.98 5.10 7.93
CA VAL A 155 13.29 4.96 6.51
C VAL A 155 14.78 5.22 6.30
N GLU A 156 15.44 4.36 5.51
CA GLU A 156 16.81 4.56 5.03
C GLU A 156 16.74 4.85 3.53
N TYR A 157 17.24 6.03 3.14
CA TYR A 157 17.27 6.45 1.75
C TYR A 157 18.48 5.89 1.00
N ALA A 158 18.43 5.90 -0.32
CA ALA A 158 19.53 5.46 -1.20
C ALA A 158 20.85 6.21 -0.94
N GLY A 159 20.79 7.45 -0.46
CA GLY A 159 21.95 8.26 -0.07
C GLY A 159 22.57 7.88 1.28
N GLY A 160 21.99 6.93 2.02
CA GLY A 160 22.46 6.50 3.34
C GLY A 160 21.92 7.30 4.52
N GLU A 161 21.15 8.36 4.25
CA GLU A 161 20.40 9.10 5.28
C GLU A 161 19.32 8.21 5.90
N ILE A 162 19.20 8.28 7.23
CA ILE A 162 18.20 7.54 8.00
C ILE A 162 17.31 8.53 8.73
N GLU A 163 16.01 8.41 8.51
CA GLU A 163 14.97 9.20 9.14
C GLU A 163 14.22 8.33 10.15
N GLN A 164 14.20 8.74 11.42
CA GLN A 164 13.44 8.07 12.48
C GLN A 164 12.03 8.63 12.51
N LEU A 165 11.04 7.75 12.44
CA LEU A 165 9.63 8.12 12.33
C LEU A 165 8.89 7.90 13.65
N GLY A 166 8.89 6.65 14.16
CA GLY A 166 8.13 6.30 15.36
C GLY A 166 6.61 6.51 15.23
N ILE A 167 6.08 6.42 14.00
CA ILE A 167 4.70 6.76 13.69
C ILE A 167 3.82 5.51 13.79
N VAL A 168 2.86 5.51 14.70
CA VAL A 168 1.81 4.47 14.73
C VAL A 168 0.72 4.88 13.75
N VAL A 169 0.58 4.11 12.68
CA VAL A 169 -0.37 4.39 11.60
C VAL A 169 -1.80 4.33 12.14
N SER A 170 -2.53 5.42 11.95
CA SER A 170 -3.96 5.53 12.21
C SER A 170 -4.70 5.94 10.95
N ASN A 171 -5.83 5.30 10.68
CA ASN A 171 -6.70 5.66 9.55
C ASN A 171 -7.71 6.74 9.97
N ASN A 172 -7.22 7.90 10.38
CA ASN A 172 -8.05 9.01 10.83
C ASN A 172 -8.37 9.89 9.63
N VAL A 173 -9.53 9.67 9.00
CA VAL A 173 -10.05 10.52 7.94
C VAL A 173 -11.48 10.91 8.28
N LYS A 174 -11.84 12.19 8.08
CA LYS A 174 -13.23 12.61 8.16
C LYS A 174 -13.88 12.36 6.79
N ARG A 175 -14.96 11.58 6.76
CA ARG A 175 -15.74 11.39 5.54
C ARG A 175 -16.77 12.50 5.43
N VAL A 176 -17.10 12.89 4.21
CA VAL A 176 -18.09 13.94 3.94
C VAL A 176 -19.47 13.50 4.41
N ARG A 177 -19.79 12.20 4.29
CA ARG A 177 -21.04 11.63 4.83
C ARG A 177 -21.19 11.73 6.34
N ASP A 178 -20.08 11.86 7.07
CA ASP A 178 -20.08 11.97 8.52
C ASP A 178 -20.30 13.44 8.96
N MET A 179 -20.44 14.37 7.99
CA MET A 179 -20.85 15.76 8.21
C MET A 179 -22.36 15.88 8.33
N GLY A 180 -22.84 16.98 8.93
CA GLY A 180 -24.25 17.30 8.96
C GLY A 180 -24.80 17.75 7.60
N ASP A 181 -26.13 17.69 7.46
CA ASP A 181 -26.84 18.08 6.24
C ASP A 181 -26.56 19.54 5.84
N GLU A 182 -26.37 20.43 6.83
CA GLU A 182 -26.11 21.86 6.60
C GLU A 182 -24.74 22.08 5.97
N GLU A 183 -23.71 21.37 6.44
CA GLU A 183 -22.35 21.43 5.92
C GLU A 183 -22.27 20.85 4.51
N ILE A 184 -22.99 19.76 4.25
CA ILE A 184 -23.11 19.18 2.90
C ILE A 184 -23.78 20.16 1.95
N TYR A 185 -24.82 20.85 2.40
CA TYR A 185 -25.48 21.89 1.61
C TYR A 185 -24.54 23.08 1.36
N ALA A 186 -23.82 23.55 2.37
CA ALA A 186 -22.81 24.60 2.24
C ALA A 186 -21.73 24.21 1.22
N TYR A 187 -21.23 22.97 1.28
CA TYR A 187 -20.30 22.46 0.27
C TYR A 187 -20.90 22.54 -1.14
N SER A 188 -22.16 22.16 -1.33
CA SER A 188 -22.82 22.22 -2.65
C SER A 188 -22.88 23.64 -3.25
N LYS A 189 -22.84 24.68 -2.41
CA LYS A 189 -22.80 26.10 -2.83
C LYS A 189 -21.39 26.58 -3.13
N LEU A 190 -20.42 26.15 -2.35
CA LEU A 190 -19.01 26.49 -2.56
C LEU A 190 -18.42 25.75 -3.76
N ASN A 191 -18.88 24.53 -4.05
CA ASN A 191 -18.23 23.64 -5.00
C ASN A 191 -18.24 24.16 -6.45
N ILE A 192 -17.04 24.54 -6.92
CA ILE A 192 -16.81 24.95 -8.31
C ILE A 192 -16.49 23.77 -9.25
N TYR A 193 -16.34 22.55 -8.72
CA TYR A 193 -15.97 21.35 -9.47
C TYR A 193 -17.15 20.40 -9.72
N SER A 194 -18.30 20.96 -10.13
CA SER A 194 -19.54 20.22 -10.36
C SER A 194 -19.40 19.12 -11.42
N GLU A 195 -18.64 19.35 -12.50
CA GLU A 195 -18.37 18.33 -13.52
C GLU A 195 -17.56 17.15 -12.96
N ALA A 196 -16.58 17.42 -12.09
CA ALA A 196 -15.77 16.39 -11.48
C ALA A 196 -16.59 15.53 -10.49
N GLU A 197 -17.61 16.09 -9.84
CA GLU A 197 -18.51 15.34 -8.94
C GLU A 197 -19.23 14.19 -9.64
N GLN A 198 -19.54 14.34 -10.93
CA GLN A 198 -20.25 13.30 -11.68
C GLN A 198 -19.45 12.00 -11.78
N TYR A 199 -18.13 12.09 -11.86
CA TYR A 199 -17.22 10.95 -12.07
C TYR A 199 -16.42 10.59 -10.82
N TYR A 200 -16.10 11.59 -10.01
CA TYR A 200 -15.25 11.49 -8.82
C TYR A 200 -15.91 12.25 -7.68
N PRO A 201 -16.97 11.69 -7.08
CA PRO A 201 -17.71 12.34 -6.00
C PRO A 201 -16.78 12.69 -4.82
N THR A 202 -17.12 13.76 -4.12
CA THR A 202 -16.43 14.18 -2.91
C THR A 202 -16.82 13.27 -1.74
N SER A 203 -15.82 12.51 -1.29
CA SER A 203 -15.93 11.41 -0.33
C SER A 203 -15.30 11.77 1.03
N TYR A 204 -14.20 12.49 0.98
CA TYR A 204 -13.35 12.75 2.13
C TYR A 204 -13.10 14.25 2.30
N VAL A 205 -12.90 14.65 3.54
CA VAL A 205 -12.27 15.92 3.86
C VAL A 205 -10.80 15.83 3.44
N PRO A 206 -10.30 16.75 2.60
CA PRO A 206 -8.90 16.84 2.26
C PRO A 206 -8.00 16.88 3.49
N GLN A 207 -6.84 16.24 3.39
CA GLN A 207 -5.80 16.25 4.42
C GLN A 207 -4.49 16.65 3.77
N VAL A 208 -3.66 17.43 4.47
CA VAL A 208 -2.34 17.81 4.00
C VAL A 208 -1.33 17.45 5.07
N ALA A 209 -0.30 16.71 4.66
CA ALA A 209 0.87 16.35 5.44
C ALA A 209 2.13 16.88 4.74
N GLU A 210 3.29 16.69 5.38
CA GLU A 210 4.58 17.19 4.88
C GLU A 210 4.91 16.71 3.46
N HIS A 211 4.68 15.43 3.16
CA HIS A 211 5.07 14.83 1.87
C HIS A 211 3.90 14.51 0.94
N ALA A 212 2.68 14.61 1.43
CA ALA A 212 1.51 14.13 0.71
C ALA A 212 0.22 14.85 1.10
N TRP A 213 -0.79 14.74 0.25
CA TRP A 213 -2.12 15.21 0.57
C TRP A 213 -3.20 14.25 0.05
N LEU A 214 -4.31 14.18 0.78
CA LEU A 214 -5.51 13.44 0.42
C LEU A 214 -6.44 14.37 -0.33
N CYS A 215 -6.76 14.04 -1.57
CA CYS A 215 -7.81 14.71 -2.32
C CYS A 215 -9.19 14.26 -1.82
N CYS A 216 -10.19 15.14 -1.93
CA CYS A 216 -11.57 14.82 -1.56
C CYS A 216 -12.16 13.60 -2.31
N CYS A 217 -11.61 13.23 -3.47
CA CYS A 217 -11.97 12.02 -4.22
C CYS A 217 -11.34 10.72 -3.67
N GLY A 218 -10.54 10.80 -2.61
CA GLY A 218 -9.82 9.68 -2.00
C GLY A 218 -8.46 9.36 -2.63
N SER A 219 -7.97 10.15 -3.59
CA SER A 219 -6.62 9.95 -4.15
C SER A 219 -5.56 10.54 -3.23
N LYS A 220 -4.50 9.79 -2.93
CA LYS A 220 -3.29 10.30 -2.27
C LYS A 220 -2.32 10.84 -3.30
N ASN A 221 -1.78 12.02 -3.05
CA ASN A 221 -0.94 12.75 -3.99
C ASN A 221 0.36 13.20 -3.31
N LEU A 222 1.42 13.42 -4.09
CA LEU A 222 2.62 14.11 -3.60
C LEU A 222 2.28 15.53 -3.19
N ILE A 223 2.97 16.05 -2.18
CA ILE A 223 2.84 17.46 -1.79
C ILE A 223 3.19 18.42 -2.93
N SER A 224 4.08 18.04 -3.84
CA SER A 224 4.44 18.83 -5.01
C SER A 224 3.34 18.91 -6.08
N ASN A 225 2.31 18.06 -6.00
CA ASN A 225 1.21 18.07 -6.95
C ASN A 225 0.15 19.05 -6.45
N GLU A 226 0.05 20.22 -7.07
CA GLU A 226 -0.99 21.20 -6.76
C GLU A 226 -2.37 20.72 -7.23
N ILE A 227 -2.42 19.94 -8.32
CA ILE A 227 -3.67 19.41 -8.88
C ILE A 227 -3.71 17.89 -8.68
N CYS A 228 -4.86 17.35 -8.27
CA CYS A 228 -5.08 15.91 -8.17
C CYS A 228 -5.05 15.27 -9.57
N PRO A 229 -4.11 14.35 -9.87
CA PRO A 229 -4.03 13.73 -11.19
C PRO A 229 -5.23 12.84 -11.53
N ARG A 230 -6.01 12.43 -10.52
CA ARG A 230 -7.19 11.57 -10.70
C ARG A 230 -8.44 12.35 -11.10
N CYS A 231 -8.75 13.43 -10.39
CA CYS A 231 -10.01 14.17 -10.57
C CYS A 231 -9.84 15.61 -11.05
N GLY A 232 -8.60 16.11 -11.19
CA GLY A 232 -8.32 17.46 -11.69
C GLY A 232 -8.60 18.59 -10.70
N ARG A 233 -9.00 18.29 -9.46
CA ARG A 233 -9.24 19.32 -8.43
C ARG A 233 -7.95 19.87 -7.84
N ASP A 234 -7.93 21.18 -7.62
CA ASP A 234 -6.81 21.90 -7.01
C ASP A 234 -6.74 21.66 -5.49
N ARG A 235 -5.53 21.47 -4.97
CA ARG A 235 -5.26 21.20 -3.56
C ARG A 235 -5.60 22.39 -2.69
N GLU A 236 -5.13 23.58 -3.04
CA GLU A 236 -5.27 24.78 -2.21
C GLU A 236 -6.73 25.19 -2.11
N TRP A 237 -7.46 25.13 -3.22
CA TRP A 237 -8.89 25.35 -3.22
C TRP A 237 -9.61 24.34 -2.32
N GLN A 238 -9.30 23.05 -2.45
CA GLN A 238 -9.91 21.99 -1.63
C GLN A 238 -9.67 22.21 -0.14
N VAL A 239 -8.43 22.51 0.24
CA VAL A 239 -8.05 22.73 1.64
C VAL A 239 -8.71 23.98 2.19
N ALA A 240 -8.84 25.05 1.40
CA ALA A 240 -9.46 26.29 1.83
C ALA A 240 -10.99 26.20 1.99
N HIS A 241 -11.67 25.35 1.21
CA HIS A 241 -13.15 25.36 1.15
C HIS A 241 -13.80 24.07 1.66
N ILE A 242 -13.08 22.95 1.70
CA ILE A 242 -13.58 21.65 2.18
C ILE A 242 -12.92 21.33 3.52
N ASN A 243 -13.13 22.18 4.51
CA ASN A 243 -12.68 21.94 5.87
C ASN A 243 -13.77 22.35 6.86
N GLU A 244 -13.62 21.96 8.12
CA GLU A 244 -14.63 22.20 9.15
C GLU A 244 -14.89 23.69 9.41
N GLU A 245 -13.84 24.51 9.44
CA GLU A 245 -13.96 25.95 9.69
C GLU A 245 -14.70 26.65 8.56
N ALA A 246 -14.25 26.44 7.31
CA ALA A 246 -14.84 27.06 6.12
C ALA A 246 -16.31 26.65 5.92
N LEU A 247 -16.63 25.36 6.10
CA LEU A 247 -18.02 24.90 5.99
C LEU A 247 -18.90 25.46 7.11
N THR A 248 -18.38 25.58 8.34
CA THR A 248 -19.13 26.16 9.46
C THR A 248 -19.39 27.66 9.25
N GLU A 249 -18.41 28.39 8.74
CA GLU A 249 -18.57 29.81 8.38
C GLU A 249 -19.61 30.01 7.29
N GLU A 250 -19.58 29.18 6.25
CA GLU A 250 -20.55 29.23 5.15
C GLU A 250 -21.96 28.87 5.63
N VAL A 251 -22.11 27.84 6.48
CA VAL A 251 -23.40 27.54 7.12
C VAL A 251 -23.93 28.74 7.89
N ALA A 252 -23.07 29.43 8.65
CA ALA A 252 -23.46 30.63 9.38
C ALA A 252 -23.79 31.82 8.47
N ALA A 253 -23.15 31.95 7.30
CA ALA A 253 -23.48 32.96 6.30
C ALA A 253 -24.85 32.66 5.65
N LEU A 254 -25.08 31.43 5.21
CA LEU A 254 -26.34 30.99 4.60
C LEU A 254 -27.55 31.13 5.55
N LYS A 255 -27.35 30.89 6.85
CA LYS A 255 -28.36 31.13 7.90
C LYS A 255 -28.69 32.61 8.09
N ARG A 256 -27.75 33.52 7.78
CA ARG A 256 -27.96 34.98 7.86
C ARG A 256 -28.62 35.54 6.61
N GLU A 257 -28.35 34.96 5.44
CA GLU A 257 -28.89 35.43 4.15
C GLU A 257 -30.32 34.93 3.85
N SER A 258 -30.77 33.82 4.47
CA SER A 258 -32.11 33.26 4.19
C SER A 258 -32.92 32.90 5.45
N ASP A 259 -34.13 33.47 5.54
CA ASP A 259 -35.21 33.04 6.43
C ASP A 259 -35.79 31.70 5.90
N LYS A 260 -35.64 30.61 6.66
CA LYS A 260 -36.39 29.33 6.54
C LYS A 260 -36.24 28.45 5.28
N GLN A 261 -35.38 28.73 4.30
CA GLN A 261 -35.21 27.86 3.12
C GLN A 261 -33.94 26.98 3.12
N LEU A 262 -33.54 26.47 4.29
CA LEU A 262 -32.51 25.41 4.41
C LEU A 262 -32.99 24.02 3.93
N ILE A 263 -34.08 23.93 3.16
CA ILE A 263 -34.67 22.66 2.74
C ILE A 263 -34.95 22.68 1.24
N ASP A 264 -33.90 22.83 0.43
CA ASP A 264 -33.91 22.18 -0.88
C ASP A 264 -32.99 20.96 -0.84
N ARG A 265 -33.61 19.83 -0.45
CA ARG A 265 -32.97 18.51 -0.26
C ARG A 265 -32.65 17.80 -1.58
N THR A 266 -32.78 18.45 -2.74
CA THR A 266 -32.84 17.76 -4.02
C THR A 266 -31.51 17.69 -4.78
N HIS A 267 -30.53 18.54 -4.47
CA HIS A 267 -29.36 18.70 -5.35
C HIS A 267 -28.06 18.05 -4.88
N PHE A 268 -27.96 17.58 -3.63
CA PHE A 268 -26.81 16.78 -3.19
C PHE A 268 -27.28 15.38 -2.78
N LYS A 269 -27.54 14.52 -3.77
CA LYS A 269 -27.36 13.09 -3.51
C LYS A 269 -25.86 12.89 -3.40
N GLY A 270 -25.36 12.82 -2.18
CA GLY A 270 -24.02 12.28 -1.92
C GLY A 270 -23.99 10.88 -2.52
N TYR A 271 -23.55 10.77 -3.76
CA TYR A 271 -23.29 9.50 -4.41
C TYR A 271 -21.95 9.02 -3.89
N GLU A 272 -21.94 8.54 -2.65
CA GLU A 272 -20.84 7.71 -2.19
C GLU A 272 -21.37 6.29 -2.00
N LYS A 273 -20.92 5.42 -2.90
CA LYS A 273 -20.86 4.00 -2.61
C LYS A 273 -19.86 3.86 -1.48
N GLU A 274 -20.30 3.35 -0.32
CA GLU A 274 -19.36 2.63 0.54
C GLU A 274 -18.54 1.67 -0.34
N LEU A 275 -17.30 1.37 0.04
CA LEU A 275 -16.75 0.07 -0.33
C LEU A 275 -17.72 -0.95 0.26
N THR A 276 -18.74 -1.30 -0.53
CA THR A 276 -19.77 -2.24 -0.13
C THR A 276 -19.04 -3.50 0.27
N ASN A 277 -19.68 -4.35 1.08
CA ASN A 277 -19.10 -5.67 1.36
C ASN A 277 -18.68 -6.38 0.05
N GLU A 278 -19.36 -6.10 -1.05
CA GLU A 278 -19.02 -6.57 -2.40
C GLU A 278 -17.70 -5.99 -2.94
N GLU A 279 -17.44 -4.69 -2.80
CA GLU A 279 -16.18 -4.07 -3.25
C GLU A 279 -15.00 -4.50 -2.37
N LYS A 280 -15.19 -4.66 -1.06
CA LYS A 280 -14.18 -5.25 -0.18
C LYS A 280 -13.88 -6.69 -0.58
N GLN A 281 -14.91 -7.50 -0.81
CA GLN A 281 -14.77 -8.86 -1.33
C GLN A 281 -14.13 -8.88 -2.72
N GLN A 282 -14.38 -7.87 -3.56
CA GLN A 282 -13.74 -7.75 -4.85
C GLN A 282 -12.24 -7.47 -4.69
N LYS A 283 -11.85 -6.48 -3.87
CA LYS A 283 -10.44 -6.22 -3.54
C LYS A 283 -9.75 -7.47 -2.98
N MET A 284 -10.40 -8.19 -2.05
CA MET A 284 -9.87 -9.44 -1.50
C MET A 284 -9.64 -10.49 -2.60
N ARG A 285 -10.63 -10.73 -3.47
CA ARG A 285 -10.52 -11.69 -4.60
C ARG A 285 -9.46 -11.28 -5.62
N GLU A 286 -9.35 -9.99 -5.93
CA GLU A 286 -8.31 -9.47 -6.82
C GLU A 286 -6.93 -9.69 -6.22
N TYR A 287 -6.79 -9.48 -4.90
CA TYR A 287 -5.57 -9.75 -4.18
C TYR A 287 -5.24 -11.25 -4.14
N GLU A 288 -6.20 -12.15 -3.92
CA GLU A 288 -5.98 -13.60 -4.02
C GLU A 288 -5.46 -14.01 -5.40
N LYS A 289 -6.00 -13.44 -6.49
CA LYS A 289 -5.49 -13.66 -7.85
C LYS A 289 -4.07 -13.14 -8.03
N VAL A 290 -3.68 -12.05 -7.35
CA VAL A 290 -2.29 -11.59 -7.32
C VAL A 290 -1.41 -12.61 -6.63
N LEU A 291 -1.81 -13.11 -5.45
CA LEU A 291 -1.05 -14.10 -4.69
C LEU A 291 -0.88 -15.41 -5.46
N GLN A 292 -1.94 -15.91 -6.11
CA GLN A 292 -1.88 -17.11 -6.95
C GLN A 292 -0.88 -16.95 -8.10
N ARG A 293 -0.91 -15.81 -8.80
CA ARG A 293 0.05 -15.53 -9.87
C ARG A 293 1.50 -15.51 -9.36
N VAL A 294 1.74 -14.88 -8.20
CA VAL A 294 3.08 -14.89 -7.58
C VAL A 294 3.55 -16.32 -7.28
N ALA A 295 2.66 -17.15 -6.72
CA ALA A 295 2.99 -18.53 -6.39
C ALA A 295 3.30 -19.36 -7.63
N GLU A 296 2.51 -19.22 -8.69
CA GLU A 296 2.73 -19.90 -9.97
C GLU A 296 4.04 -19.46 -10.64
N ASP A 297 4.30 -18.16 -10.69
CA ASP A 297 5.52 -17.60 -11.29
C ASP A 297 6.78 -18.07 -10.54
N GLU A 298 6.74 -18.12 -9.21
CA GLU A 298 7.86 -18.62 -8.40
C GLU A 298 8.07 -20.13 -8.58
N ARG A 299 6.99 -20.93 -8.60
CA ARG A 299 7.07 -22.38 -8.89
C ARG A 299 7.65 -22.63 -10.29
N ARG A 300 7.20 -21.86 -11.29
CA ARG A 300 7.69 -21.97 -12.67
C ARG A 300 9.16 -21.55 -12.79
N SER A 301 9.55 -20.46 -12.14
CA SER A 301 10.94 -19.99 -12.10
C SER A 301 11.87 -21.03 -11.46
N GLU A 302 11.44 -21.66 -10.37
CA GLU A 302 12.20 -22.74 -9.72
C GLU A 302 12.31 -23.97 -10.63
N HIS A 303 11.22 -24.39 -11.27
CA HIS A 303 11.22 -25.49 -12.22
C HIS A 303 12.19 -25.23 -13.38
N LEU A 304 12.14 -24.03 -13.97
CA LEU A 304 13.07 -23.62 -15.03
C LEU A 304 14.52 -23.66 -14.55
N LYS A 305 14.84 -23.17 -13.34
CA LYS A 305 16.19 -23.23 -12.77
C LYS A 305 16.67 -24.67 -12.58
N LYS A 306 15.81 -25.57 -12.10
CA LYS A 306 16.12 -27.01 -11.95
C LYS A 306 16.42 -27.68 -13.30
N MET A 307 15.82 -27.21 -14.39
CA MET A 307 16.10 -27.72 -15.75
C MET A 307 17.39 -27.19 -16.38
N ILE A 308 18.02 -26.14 -15.84
CA ILE A 308 19.25 -25.57 -16.42
C ILE A 308 20.45 -26.50 -16.19
N LEU A 309 20.61 -27.03 -14.97
CA LEU A 309 21.74 -27.89 -14.62
C LEU A 309 21.86 -29.16 -15.51
N PRO A 310 20.80 -29.96 -15.75
CA PRO A 310 20.90 -31.11 -16.64
C PRO A 310 21.21 -30.71 -18.09
N LYS A 311 20.74 -29.55 -18.56
CA LYS A 311 21.07 -29.04 -19.89
C LYS A 311 22.56 -28.66 -20.01
N ILE A 312 23.12 -28.04 -18.97
CA ILE A 312 24.55 -27.72 -18.91
C ILE A 312 25.39 -29.00 -18.88
N LEU A 313 25.02 -29.99 -18.07
CA LEU A 313 25.71 -31.28 -18.01
C LEU A 313 25.68 -32.02 -19.35
N LEU A 314 24.53 -32.03 -20.04
CA LEU A 314 24.39 -32.63 -21.36
C LEU A 314 25.26 -31.90 -22.40
N PHE A 315 25.31 -30.56 -22.35
CA PHE A 315 26.17 -29.77 -23.23
C PHE A 315 27.67 -30.10 -23.05
N PHE A 316 28.15 -30.16 -21.81
CA PHE A 316 29.54 -30.57 -21.54
C PHE A 316 29.80 -32.02 -21.91
N GLY A 317 28.84 -32.94 -21.71
CA GLY A 317 28.95 -34.32 -22.16
C GLY A 317 29.11 -34.45 -23.68
N VAL A 318 28.36 -33.66 -24.46
CA VAL A 318 28.49 -33.60 -25.93
C VAL A 318 29.85 -33.04 -26.34
N ILE A 319 30.35 -31.98 -25.69
CA ILE A 319 31.68 -31.43 -25.98
C ILE A 319 32.77 -32.48 -25.73
N LEU A 320 32.73 -33.17 -24.59
CA LEU A 320 33.71 -34.22 -24.27
C LEU A 320 33.66 -35.39 -25.26
N LEU A 321 32.46 -35.77 -25.72
CA LEU A 321 32.30 -36.80 -26.76
C LEU A 321 32.95 -36.35 -28.08
N ILE A 322 32.75 -35.10 -28.49
CA ILE A 322 33.34 -34.55 -29.72
C ILE A 322 34.87 -34.55 -29.62
N ILE A 323 35.43 -34.08 -28.50
CA ILE A 323 36.89 -34.11 -28.25
C ILE A 323 37.42 -35.54 -28.33
N TYR A 324 36.76 -36.49 -27.67
CA TYR A 324 37.15 -37.90 -27.70
C TYR A 324 37.15 -38.49 -29.11
N ILE A 325 36.14 -38.17 -29.92
CA ILE A 325 36.06 -38.64 -31.31
C ILE A 325 37.18 -38.04 -32.15
N ILE A 326 37.47 -36.74 -32.00
CA ILE A 326 38.58 -36.07 -32.71
C ILE A 326 39.93 -36.69 -32.33
N ASP A 327 40.19 -36.93 -31.05
CA ASP A 327 41.47 -37.45 -30.59
C ASP A 327 41.71 -38.93 -30.99
N ASN A 328 40.65 -39.74 -31.14
CA ASN A 328 40.79 -41.17 -31.45
C ASN A 328 40.59 -41.52 -32.93
N PHE A 329 39.96 -40.65 -33.71
CA PHE A 329 39.59 -40.94 -35.11
C PHE A 329 39.94 -39.81 -36.10
N GLY A 330 40.59 -38.74 -35.65
CA GLY A 330 41.02 -37.60 -36.46
C GLY A 330 42.46 -37.67 -36.94
#